data_AF-A0A1F9PBU1-F1
#
_entry.id   AF-A0A1F9PBU1-F1
#
_cell.length_a   1.000
_cell.length_b   1.000
_cell.length_c   1.000
_cell.angle_alpha   90.00
_cell.angle_beta   90.00
_cell.angle_gamma   90.00
#
_symmetry.space_group_name_H-M   'P 1'
#
loop_
_entity.id
_entity.type
_entity.pdbx_description
1 polymer ?
#
loop_
_entity_poly.entity_id
_entity_poly.type
_entity_poly.pdbx_seq_one_letter_code
_entity_poly.pdbx_strand_id
1 'polypeptide(L)'
;MELLGGKLGEKIPEVITLTGGRGRKETRNVLARIAATPACGQLTLVATGRYIGEGFDEPRLDTLFLAMPISWRGTLQQYAGRLHRLFENKKEVQIYDYVDIHVKTLEKMYQKRLAGYAAIGYRAKAESIAEDPADIIFDNTNFLPVYYNDMLNATREAVIISPFVTRRRALQMLPNLEAALAKRVSVVVVTRPTNTYKDKDRPALEKTLASLQDTGVRLLFKANIHQKFAVIDQKIVWYGSINLLSYGSAQESIMRLESPNIAQELLKDLGKP
;
A
#
# COMPACT_ATOMS: atom_id res chain seq x y z
N MET A 1 13.92 -12.99 -15.93
CA MET A 1 14.71 -11.88 -16.52
C MET A 1 14.63 -11.92 -18.04
N GLU A 2 15.14 -12.97 -18.68
CA GLU A 2 15.11 -13.11 -20.14
C GLU A 2 13.69 -13.09 -20.71
N LEU A 3 12.73 -13.76 -20.06
CA LEU A 3 11.32 -13.70 -20.46
C LEU A 3 10.75 -12.27 -20.44
N LEU A 4 11.02 -11.51 -19.38
CA LEU A 4 10.53 -10.13 -19.25
C LEU A 4 11.23 -9.21 -20.26
N GLY A 5 12.55 -9.35 -20.40
CA GLY A 5 13.33 -8.60 -21.39
C GLY A 5 12.88 -8.87 -22.82
N GLY A 6 12.61 -10.13 -23.16
CA GLY A 6 12.09 -10.52 -24.48
C GLY A 6 10.71 -9.92 -24.76
N LYS A 7 9.76 -10.09 -23.84
CA LYS A 7 8.41 -9.51 -23.97
C LYS A 7 8.41 -7.98 -24.06
N LEU A 8 9.30 -7.31 -23.34
CA LEU A 8 9.45 -5.87 -23.44
C LEU A 8 10.09 -5.46 -24.78
N GLY A 9 11.07 -6.22 -25.26
CA GLY A 9 11.73 -5.98 -26.56
C GLY A 9 10.79 -6.10 -27.77
N GLU A 10 9.68 -6.83 -27.66
CA GLU A 10 8.64 -6.87 -28.69
C GLU A 10 7.92 -5.53 -28.88
N LYS A 11 7.92 -4.67 -27.85
CA LYS A 11 7.15 -3.40 -27.83
C LYS A 11 8.03 -2.16 -27.64
N ILE A 12 9.20 -2.32 -27.06
CA ILE A 12 10.12 -1.24 -26.69
C ILE A 12 11.41 -1.43 -27.49
N PRO A 13 11.82 -0.46 -28.33
CA PRO A 13 12.97 -0.60 -29.21
C PRO A 13 14.30 -0.86 -28.48
N GLU A 14 14.49 -0.25 -27.30
CA GLU A 14 15.75 -0.27 -26.57
C GLU A 14 15.57 -0.83 -25.16
N VAL A 15 15.73 -2.15 -25.02
CA VAL A 15 15.69 -2.86 -23.73
C VAL A 15 17.05 -3.51 -23.44
N ILE A 16 17.72 -3.03 -22.39
CA ILE A 16 19.03 -3.53 -21.97
C ILE A 16 18.87 -4.39 -20.72
N THR A 17 19.30 -5.66 -20.80
CA THR A 17 19.21 -6.60 -19.66
C THR A 17 20.55 -6.72 -18.92
N LEU A 18 20.49 -6.56 -17.60
CA LEU A 18 21.62 -6.60 -16.66
C LEU A 18 21.42 -7.74 -15.65
N THR A 19 22.16 -8.84 -15.82
CA THR A 19 22.11 -10.00 -14.92
C THR A 19 23.42 -10.19 -14.19
N GLY A 20 23.35 -10.67 -12.94
CA GLY A 20 24.52 -11.14 -12.21
C GLY A 20 25.10 -12.40 -12.86
N GLY A 21 26.42 -12.60 -12.75
CA GLY A 21 27.12 -13.76 -13.32
C GLY A 21 27.75 -13.56 -14.70
N ARG A 22 27.62 -12.36 -15.31
CA ARG A 22 28.33 -12.01 -16.56
C ARG A 22 29.80 -11.72 -16.30
N GLY A 23 30.65 -12.10 -17.27
CA GLY A 23 32.08 -11.83 -17.21
C GLY A 23 32.40 -10.32 -17.21
N ARG A 24 33.53 -9.91 -16.63
CA ARG A 24 33.92 -8.48 -16.50
C ARG A 24 33.88 -7.72 -17.84
N LYS A 25 34.19 -8.40 -18.94
CA LYS A 25 34.15 -7.86 -20.31
C LYS A 25 32.73 -7.58 -20.79
N GLU A 26 31.81 -8.51 -20.59
CA GLU A 26 30.41 -8.35 -20.98
C GLU A 26 29.73 -7.23 -20.20
N THR A 27 29.97 -7.17 -18.88
CA THR A 27 29.45 -6.08 -18.03
C THR A 27 29.95 -4.73 -18.53
N ARG A 28 31.24 -4.62 -18.88
CA ARG A 28 31.80 -3.38 -19.45
C ARG A 28 31.16 -3.01 -20.78
N ASN A 29 30.91 -3.97 -21.66
CA ASN A 29 30.25 -3.72 -22.95
C ASN A 29 28.82 -3.22 -22.76
N VAL A 30 28.07 -3.78 -21.80
CA VAL A 30 26.71 -3.30 -21.53
C VAL A 30 26.72 -1.88 -20.96
N LEU A 31 27.63 -1.57 -20.04
CA LEU A 31 27.78 -0.21 -19.51
C LEU A 31 28.19 0.79 -20.60
N ALA A 32 29.05 0.39 -21.54
CA ALA A 32 29.40 1.22 -22.69
C ALA A 32 28.18 1.49 -23.60
N ARG A 33 27.33 0.48 -23.82
CA ARG A 33 26.06 0.66 -24.57
C ARG A 33 25.11 1.63 -23.86
N ILE A 34 24.99 1.52 -22.54
CA ILE A 34 24.18 2.45 -21.74
C ILE A 34 24.72 3.89 -21.89
N ALA A 35 26.03 4.08 -21.74
CA ALA A 35 26.67 5.38 -21.87
C ALA A 35 26.55 5.98 -23.29
N ALA A 36 26.54 5.13 -24.33
CA ALA A 36 26.37 5.55 -25.72
C ALA A 36 24.91 5.89 -26.10
N THR A 37 23.94 5.55 -25.26
CA THR A 37 22.52 5.89 -25.50
C THR A 37 22.35 7.41 -25.41
N PRO A 38 21.70 8.07 -26.38
CA PRO A 38 21.50 9.52 -26.35
C PRO A 38 20.81 9.99 -25.06
N ALA A 39 21.20 11.16 -24.53
CA ALA A 39 20.61 11.71 -23.31
C ALA A 39 19.10 11.97 -23.40
N CYS A 40 18.60 12.25 -24.61
CA CYS A 40 17.17 12.45 -24.89
C CYS A 40 16.45 11.17 -25.35
N GLY A 41 17.15 10.03 -25.42
CA GLY A 41 16.58 8.76 -25.86
C GLY A 41 15.91 8.01 -24.71
N GLN A 42 14.89 7.20 -25.03
CA GLN A 42 14.29 6.28 -24.07
C GLN A 42 15.31 5.22 -23.65
N LEU A 43 15.55 5.10 -22.34
CA LEU A 43 16.44 4.07 -21.77
C LEU A 43 15.63 3.12 -20.89
N THR A 44 15.48 1.87 -21.34
CA THR A 44 14.79 0.83 -20.55
C THR A 44 15.78 -0.23 -20.09
N LEU A 45 15.87 -0.41 -18.77
CA LEU A 45 16.78 -1.38 -18.15
C LEU A 45 15.98 -2.46 -17.42
N VAL A 46 16.39 -3.71 -17.61
CA VAL A 46 15.85 -4.87 -16.89
C VAL A 46 16.99 -5.49 -16.11
N ALA A 47 17.02 -5.27 -14.80
CA ALA A 47 18.14 -5.71 -13.96
C ALA A 47 17.71 -6.53 -12.73
N THR A 48 18.60 -7.40 -12.26
CA THR A 48 18.40 -8.08 -10.97
C THR A 48 18.78 -7.18 -9.81
N GLY A 49 18.14 -7.38 -8.67
CA GLY A 49 18.34 -6.52 -7.50
C GLY A 49 19.78 -6.44 -6.99
N ARG A 50 20.56 -7.52 -7.15
CA ARG A 50 21.99 -7.56 -6.80
C ARG A 50 22.82 -6.61 -7.66
N TYR A 51 22.47 -6.47 -8.93
CA TYR A 51 23.20 -5.60 -9.87
C TYR A 51 22.85 -4.12 -9.65
N ILE A 52 21.56 -3.80 -9.45
CA ILE A 52 21.17 -2.42 -9.09
C ILE A 52 21.69 -2.05 -7.70
N GLY A 53 21.83 -3.00 -6.78
CA GLY A 53 22.27 -2.74 -5.40
C GLY A 53 23.74 -2.30 -5.25
N GLU A 54 24.64 -2.65 -6.17
CA GLU A 54 26.08 -2.41 -6.06
C GLU A 54 26.64 -1.68 -7.29
N GLY A 55 27.24 -0.50 -7.11
CA GLY A 55 28.05 0.18 -8.15
C GLY A 55 27.35 0.71 -9.42
N PHE A 56 26.04 0.46 -9.62
CA PHE A 56 25.29 0.98 -10.77
C PHE A 56 24.91 2.48 -10.63
N ASP A 57 25.47 3.33 -11.49
CA ASP A 57 25.15 4.76 -11.51
C ASP A 57 24.64 5.20 -12.87
N GLU A 58 23.33 5.44 -12.94
CA GLU A 58 22.67 5.99 -14.11
C GLU A 58 21.67 7.06 -13.66
N PRO A 59 22.06 8.35 -13.65
CA PRO A 59 21.21 9.44 -13.17
C PRO A 59 20.03 9.73 -14.09
N ARG A 60 20.00 9.23 -15.34
CA ARG A 60 18.85 9.42 -16.24
C ARG A 60 17.56 8.75 -15.79
N LEU A 61 17.66 7.69 -14.98
CA LEU A 61 16.49 6.92 -14.56
C LEU A 61 15.60 7.72 -13.63
N ASP A 62 14.32 7.82 -13.97
CA ASP A 62 13.27 8.47 -13.19
C ASP A 62 12.20 7.48 -12.70
N THR A 63 12.11 6.30 -13.32
CA THR A 63 11.03 5.35 -13.08
C THR A 63 11.56 3.97 -12.73
N LEU A 64 11.00 3.37 -11.68
CA LEU A 64 11.31 2.01 -11.24
C LEU A 64 10.06 1.14 -11.23
N PHE A 65 10.14 0.00 -11.90
CA PHE A 65 9.14 -1.06 -11.83
C PHE A 65 9.62 -2.17 -10.90
N LEU A 66 8.96 -2.36 -9.76
CA LEU A 66 9.25 -3.46 -8.84
C LEU A 66 8.55 -4.73 -9.31
N ALA A 67 9.16 -5.41 -10.29
CA ALA A 67 8.66 -6.67 -10.84
C ALA A 67 8.97 -7.90 -9.96
N MET A 68 9.64 -7.71 -8.82
CA MET A 68 9.98 -8.78 -7.88
C MET A 68 9.57 -8.40 -6.46
N PRO A 69 9.09 -9.35 -5.65
CA PRO A 69 8.69 -9.07 -4.29
C PRO A 69 9.92 -8.80 -3.44
N ILE A 70 10.14 -7.54 -3.07
CA ILE A 70 11.17 -7.12 -2.10
C ILE A 70 10.51 -6.67 -0.80
N SER A 71 11.16 -6.90 0.34
CA SER A 71 10.62 -6.50 1.64
C SER A 71 11.62 -5.80 2.56
N TRP A 72 12.89 -5.74 2.16
CA TRP A 72 13.93 -5.09 2.97
C TRP A 72 13.95 -3.59 2.68
N ARG A 73 13.75 -2.79 3.73
CA ARG A 73 13.69 -1.33 3.64
C ARG A 73 14.98 -0.72 3.08
N GLY A 74 16.13 -1.30 3.42
CA GLY A 74 17.43 -0.85 2.91
C GLY A 74 17.56 -1.00 1.39
N THR A 75 17.10 -2.12 0.82
CA THR A 75 17.07 -2.31 -0.64
C THR A 75 16.19 -1.27 -1.31
N LEU A 76 15.00 -1.02 -0.75
CA LEU A 76 14.06 -0.05 -1.32
C LEU A 76 14.64 1.37 -1.32
N GLN A 77 15.25 1.77 -0.20
CA GLN A 77 15.91 3.07 -0.07
C GLN A 77 17.11 3.20 -1.02
N GLN A 78 17.88 2.13 -1.23
CA GLN A 78 18.97 2.12 -2.20
C GLN A 78 18.46 2.28 -3.63
N TYR A 79 17.36 1.62 -4.00
CA TYR A 79 16.79 1.73 -5.34
C TYR A 79 16.19 3.11 -5.59
N ALA A 80 15.35 3.59 -4.68
CA ALA A 80 14.77 4.93 -4.75
C ALA A 80 15.85 6.02 -4.76
N GLY A 81 16.86 5.92 -3.89
CA GLY A 81 17.96 6.89 -3.81
C GLY A 81 18.73 7.04 -5.12
N ARG A 82 18.82 5.98 -5.94
CA ARG A 82 19.47 6.06 -7.26
C ARG A 82 18.62 6.81 -8.28
N LEU A 83 17.30 6.73 -8.19
CA LEU A 83 16.39 7.50 -9.03
C LEU A 83 16.43 9.00 -8.66
N HIS A 84 16.67 9.33 -7.39
CA HIS A 84 16.73 10.73 -6.93
C HIS A 84 18.01 11.49 -7.33
N ARG A 85 18.94 10.87 -8.08
CA ARG A 85 20.09 11.59 -8.64
C ARG A 85 19.63 12.65 -9.64
N LEU A 86 20.21 13.84 -9.55
CA LEU A 86 19.87 14.96 -10.42
C LEU A 86 20.27 14.67 -11.88
N PHE A 87 19.37 15.00 -12.81
CA PHE A 87 19.61 14.91 -14.24
C PHE A 87 18.77 15.96 -14.97
N GLU A 88 19.31 16.51 -16.06
CA GLU A 88 18.61 17.51 -16.86
C GLU A 88 17.29 16.93 -17.40
N ASN A 89 16.19 17.68 -17.23
CA ASN A 89 14.82 17.30 -17.62
C ASN A 89 14.11 16.25 -16.75
N LYS A 90 14.70 15.78 -15.65
CA LYS A 90 13.99 14.91 -14.69
C LYS A 90 12.98 15.73 -13.88
N LYS A 91 11.68 15.52 -14.15
CA LYS A 91 10.58 16.25 -13.50
C LYS A 91 10.04 15.57 -12.25
N GLU A 92 9.86 14.26 -12.32
CA GLU A 92 9.29 13.46 -11.24
C GLU A 92 10.00 12.11 -11.16
N VAL A 93 9.93 11.45 -9.99
CA VAL A 93 10.42 10.09 -9.81
C VAL A 93 9.25 9.20 -9.44
N GLN A 94 9.10 8.08 -10.16
CA GLN A 94 7.95 7.18 -10.01
C GLN A 94 8.40 5.76 -9.66
N ILE A 95 7.67 5.13 -8.76
CA ILE A 95 7.82 3.71 -8.43
C ILE A 95 6.49 3.02 -8.68
N TYR A 96 6.49 2.08 -9.62
CA TYR A 96 5.39 1.17 -9.86
C TYR A 96 5.61 -0.11 -9.06
N ASP A 97 4.80 -0.28 -8.01
CA ASP A 97 4.84 -1.43 -7.10
C ASP A 97 3.65 -2.35 -7.37
N TYR A 98 3.91 -3.55 -7.89
CA TYR A 98 2.88 -4.54 -8.16
C TYR A 98 2.55 -5.30 -6.87
N VAL A 99 1.30 -5.17 -6.41
CA VAL A 99 0.84 -5.71 -5.13
C VAL A 99 -0.16 -6.82 -5.36
N ASP A 100 0.08 -7.96 -4.73
CA ASP A 100 -0.89 -9.04 -4.62
C ASP A 100 -1.35 -9.14 -3.16
N ILE A 101 -2.59 -8.72 -2.91
CA ILE A 101 -3.23 -8.69 -1.59
C ILE A 101 -3.87 -10.03 -1.19
N HIS A 102 -4.03 -10.95 -2.15
CA HIS A 102 -4.63 -12.26 -1.93
C HIS A 102 -3.60 -13.26 -1.41
N VAL A 103 -2.31 -13.01 -1.64
CA VAL A 103 -1.20 -13.79 -1.08
C VAL A 103 -0.65 -13.10 0.17
N LYS A 104 -1.00 -13.63 1.35
CA LYS A 104 -0.62 -13.10 2.68
C LYS A 104 0.87 -12.75 2.84
N THR A 105 1.77 -13.52 2.25
CA THR A 105 3.21 -13.22 2.31
C THR A 105 3.54 -11.97 1.50
N LEU A 106 3.00 -11.84 0.28
CA LEU A 106 3.22 -10.68 -0.59
C LEU A 106 2.57 -9.41 -0.01
N GLU A 107 1.38 -9.52 0.57
CA GLU A 107 0.73 -8.43 1.31
C GLU A 107 1.64 -7.90 2.43
N LYS A 108 2.18 -8.79 3.28
CA LYS A 108 3.09 -8.38 4.36
C LYS A 108 4.35 -7.70 3.84
N MET A 109 4.87 -8.13 2.69
CA MET A 109 6.03 -7.50 2.05
C MET A 109 5.67 -6.10 1.56
N TYR A 110 4.48 -5.94 0.96
CA TYR A 110 3.97 -4.64 0.54
C TYR A 110 3.78 -3.68 1.73
N GLN A 111 3.18 -4.13 2.84
CA GLN A 111 3.03 -3.32 4.05
C GLN A 111 4.37 -2.78 4.57
N LYS A 112 5.46 -3.57 4.46
CA LYS A 112 6.81 -3.10 4.80
C LYS A 112 7.36 -2.08 3.80
N ARG A 113 7.07 -2.25 2.51
CA ARG A 113 7.44 -1.29 1.47
C ARG A 113 6.70 0.04 1.65
N LEU A 114 5.41 0.01 2.00
CA LEU A 114 4.59 1.20 2.27
C LEU A 114 5.21 2.12 3.33
N ALA A 115 5.65 1.55 4.46
CA ALA A 115 6.39 2.30 5.47
C ALA A 115 7.76 2.82 4.97
N GLY A 116 8.41 2.07 4.07
CA GLY A 116 9.64 2.50 3.41
C GLY A 116 9.43 3.69 2.48
N TYR A 117 8.38 3.69 1.66
CA TYR A 117 8.00 4.79 0.78
C TYR A 117 7.72 6.07 1.57
N ALA A 118 6.90 5.98 2.62
CA ALA A 118 6.58 7.12 3.48
C ALA A 118 7.84 7.77 4.08
N ALA A 119 8.77 6.95 4.56
CA ALA A 119 10.02 7.45 5.15
C ALA A 119 10.97 8.13 4.16
N ILE A 120 10.85 7.81 2.87
CA ILE A 120 11.62 8.47 1.80
C ILE A 120 10.89 9.73 1.32
N GLY A 121 9.58 9.86 1.59
CA GLY A 121 8.75 10.98 1.17
C GLY A 121 7.90 10.71 -0.06
N TYR A 122 7.80 9.45 -0.51
CA TYR A 122 6.89 9.06 -1.58
C TYR A 122 5.44 9.15 -1.10
N ARG A 123 4.56 9.48 -2.05
CA ARG A 123 3.11 9.45 -1.91
C ARG A 123 2.56 8.46 -2.92
N ALA A 124 1.41 7.88 -2.64
CA ALA A 124 0.73 7.06 -3.62
C ALA A 124 0.10 7.97 -4.69
N LYS A 125 -0.19 7.39 -5.85
CA LYS A 125 -0.88 8.07 -6.95
C LYS A 125 -2.00 7.17 -7.43
N ALA A 126 -3.23 7.64 -7.32
CA ALA A 126 -4.41 6.86 -7.67
C ALA A 126 -4.61 7.01 -9.17
N GLU A 127 -5.40 6.10 -9.73
CA GLU A 127 -5.78 6.13 -11.14
C GLU A 127 -6.63 7.37 -11.52
N SER A 128 -6.95 8.27 -10.57
CA SER A 128 -7.67 9.50 -10.85
C SER A 128 -6.77 10.52 -11.58
N ILE A 129 -7.25 10.97 -12.74
CA ILE A 129 -6.60 11.92 -13.66
C ILE A 129 -6.67 13.38 -13.12
N ALA A 130 -7.26 13.60 -11.94
CA ALA A 130 -7.45 14.94 -11.38
C ALA A 130 -6.25 15.36 -10.51
N GLU A 131 -5.77 16.58 -10.75
CA GLU A 131 -4.66 17.28 -10.07
C GLU A 131 -4.93 17.62 -8.58
N ASP A 132 -5.73 16.83 -7.87
CA ASP A 132 -5.94 17.01 -6.43
C ASP A 132 -4.79 16.35 -5.63
N PRO A 133 -4.32 16.96 -4.53
CA PRO A 133 -3.15 16.47 -3.83
C PRO A 133 -3.44 15.17 -3.07
N ALA A 134 -3.04 14.10 -3.75
CA ALA A 134 -2.37 12.90 -3.26
C ALA A 134 -3.20 11.83 -2.53
N ASP A 135 -3.00 10.60 -3.00
CA ASP A 135 -3.05 9.47 -2.10
C ASP A 135 -1.87 9.56 -1.12
N ILE A 136 -2.18 9.56 0.16
CA ILE A 136 -1.19 9.81 1.21
C ILE A 136 -0.91 8.52 1.97
N ILE A 137 0.36 8.31 2.28
CA ILE A 137 0.80 7.28 3.22
C ILE A 137 0.88 7.92 4.61
N PHE A 138 0.12 7.36 5.55
CA PHE A 138 0.04 7.78 6.94
C PHE A 138 0.72 6.75 7.86
N ASP A 139 1.08 7.21 9.04
CA ASP A 139 1.57 6.40 10.15
C ASP A 139 0.56 6.39 11.30
N ASN A 140 0.91 5.73 12.41
CA ASN A 140 0.04 5.59 13.58
C ASN A 140 -0.20 6.90 14.36
N THR A 141 0.50 7.99 14.03
CA THR A 141 0.38 9.29 14.69
C THR A 141 -0.49 10.28 13.91
N ASN A 142 -0.51 10.20 12.58
CA ASN A 142 -1.13 11.22 11.72
C ASN A 142 -2.38 10.73 10.94
N PHE A 143 -2.70 9.43 10.92
CA PHE A 143 -3.83 8.93 10.13
C PHE A 143 -5.22 9.32 10.70
N LEU A 144 -5.36 9.38 12.03
CA LEU A 144 -6.68 9.44 12.68
C LEU A 144 -7.52 10.66 12.29
N PRO A 145 -6.98 11.90 12.29
CA PRO A 145 -7.80 13.06 11.96
C PRO A 145 -8.34 13.01 10.53
N VAL A 146 -7.54 12.53 9.59
CA VAL A 146 -7.94 12.40 8.18
C VAL A 146 -8.96 11.28 8.01
N TYR A 147 -8.71 10.12 8.64
CA TYR A 147 -9.66 9.01 8.64
C TYR A 147 -11.02 9.41 9.25
N TYR A 148 -11.01 10.19 10.34
CA TYR A 148 -12.24 10.68 10.97
C TYR A 148 -12.97 11.66 10.07
N ASN A 149 -12.24 12.55 9.38
CA ASN A 149 -12.85 13.45 8.42
C ASN A 149 -13.52 12.68 7.26
N ASP A 150 -12.88 11.65 6.72
CA ASP A 150 -13.49 10.81 5.68
C ASP A 150 -14.75 10.09 6.21
N MET A 151 -14.70 9.52 7.41
CA MET A 151 -15.85 8.87 8.04
C MET A 151 -17.01 9.84 8.28
N LEU A 152 -16.72 11.06 8.73
CA LEU A 152 -17.73 12.10 8.96
C LEU A 152 -18.38 12.57 7.65
N ASN A 153 -17.64 12.57 6.54
CA ASN A 153 -18.13 12.97 5.23
C ASN A 153 -18.75 11.82 4.43
N ALA A 154 -18.79 10.60 4.99
CA ALA A 154 -19.48 9.48 4.37
C ALA A 154 -20.97 9.79 4.13
N THR A 155 -21.49 9.34 2.99
CA THR A 155 -22.84 9.64 2.53
C THR A 155 -23.71 8.41 2.31
N ARG A 156 -23.10 7.23 2.13
CA ARG A 156 -23.78 5.98 1.79
C ARG A 156 -23.39 4.85 2.72
N GLU A 157 -22.10 4.52 2.78
CA GLU A 157 -21.63 3.39 3.55
C GLU A 157 -20.18 3.51 4.01
N ALA A 158 -19.87 2.86 5.13
CA ALA A 158 -18.52 2.65 5.61
C ALA A 158 -18.35 1.20 6.06
N VAL A 159 -17.43 0.48 5.43
CA VAL A 159 -17.08 -0.90 5.77
C VAL A 159 -15.70 -0.91 6.38
N ILE A 160 -15.58 -1.37 7.63
CA ILE A 160 -14.33 -1.36 8.41
C ILE A 160 -13.92 -2.79 8.73
N ILE A 161 -12.76 -3.20 8.26
CA ILE A 161 -12.20 -4.54 8.44
C ILE A 161 -11.07 -4.41 9.45
N SER A 162 -11.34 -4.83 10.69
CA SER A 162 -10.38 -4.75 11.79
C SER A 162 -10.31 -6.10 12.49
N PRO A 163 -9.28 -6.92 12.22
CA PRO A 163 -9.11 -8.22 12.86
C PRO A 163 -9.02 -8.17 14.38
N PHE A 164 -8.65 -7.01 14.93
CA PHE A 164 -8.55 -6.79 16.36
C PHE A 164 -9.34 -5.54 16.77
N VAL A 165 -9.98 -5.62 17.93
CA VAL A 165 -10.73 -4.51 18.54
C VAL A 165 -10.25 -4.31 19.98
N THR A 166 -10.05 -3.06 20.39
CA THR A 166 -9.74 -2.72 21.79
C THR A 166 -10.76 -1.72 22.31
N ARG A 167 -11.12 -1.83 23.59
CA ARG A 167 -12.09 -0.92 24.22
C ARG A 167 -11.75 0.55 24.00
N ARG A 168 -10.50 0.95 24.27
CA ARG A 168 -10.07 2.35 24.15
C ARG A 168 -10.25 2.90 22.73
N ARG A 169 -9.83 2.15 21.70
CA ARG A 169 -9.97 2.60 20.30
C ARG A 169 -11.41 2.59 19.84
N ALA A 170 -12.18 1.55 20.19
CA ALA A 170 -13.60 1.48 19.84
C ALA A 170 -14.38 2.66 20.42
N LEU A 171 -14.18 2.99 21.70
CA LEU A 171 -14.79 4.16 22.33
C LEU A 171 -14.34 5.48 21.70
N GLN A 172 -13.08 5.58 21.26
CA GLN A 172 -12.58 6.75 20.52
C GLN A 172 -13.24 6.90 19.14
N MET A 173 -13.67 5.79 18.53
CA MET A 173 -14.32 5.76 17.22
C MET A 173 -15.82 6.04 17.31
N LEU A 174 -16.46 5.66 18.43
CA LEU A 174 -17.91 5.73 18.63
C LEU A 174 -18.55 7.06 18.17
N PRO A 175 -18.05 8.25 18.57
CA PRO A 175 -18.70 9.50 18.16
C PRO A 175 -18.77 9.69 16.64
N ASN A 176 -17.76 9.22 15.91
CA ASN A 176 -17.73 9.30 14.44
C ASN A 176 -18.69 8.29 13.80
N LEU A 177 -18.83 7.09 14.39
CA LEU A 177 -19.78 6.07 13.92
C LEU A 177 -21.21 6.54 14.15
N GLU A 178 -21.50 7.09 15.33
CA GLU A 178 -22.80 7.68 15.68
C GLU A 178 -23.14 8.83 14.74
N ALA A 179 -22.20 9.73 14.46
CA ALA A 179 -22.40 10.82 13.51
C ALA A 179 -22.69 10.34 12.07
N ALA A 180 -22.01 9.28 11.61
CA ALA A 180 -22.29 8.67 10.32
C ALA A 180 -23.68 8.00 10.29
N LEU A 181 -24.02 7.23 11.32
CA LEU A 181 -25.32 6.57 11.46
C LEU A 181 -26.48 7.57 11.54
N ALA A 182 -26.30 8.71 12.22
CA ALA A 182 -27.27 9.80 12.27
C ALA A 182 -27.56 10.40 10.87
N LYS A 183 -26.58 10.35 9.96
CA LYS A 183 -26.73 10.71 8.53
C LYS A 183 -27.31 9.59 7.68
N ARG A 184 -27.76 8.48 8.28
CA ARG A 184 -28.25 7.26 7.63
C ARG A 184 -27.19 6.54 6.77
N VAL A 185 -25.91 6.75 7.07
CA VAL A 185 -24.82 5.98 6.47
C VAL A 185 -24.86 4.56 7.04
N SER A 186 -24.79 3.54 6.18
CA SER A 186 -24.66 2.16 6.63
C SER A 186 -23.24 1.90 7.14
N VAL A 187 -23.09 1.50 8.39
CA VAL A 187 -21.77 1.19 8.97
C VAL A 187 -21.67 -0.31 9.26
N VAL A 188 -20.71 -0.96 8.61
CA VAL A 188 -20.41 -2.39 8.79
C VAL A 188 -19.01 -2.54 9.37
N VAL A 189 -18.89 -3.27 10.48
CA VAL A 189 -17.60 -3.62 11.07
C VAL A 189 -17.41 -5.13 10.98
N VAL A 190 -16.35 -5.54 10.30
CA VAL A 190 -15.93 -6.93 10.18
C VAL A 190 -14.75 -7.18 11.13
N THR A 191 -14.95 -8.08 12.09
CA THR A 191 -13.94 -8.43 13.10
C THR A 191 -13.86 -9.95 13.33
N ARG A 192 -12.86 -10.40 14.08
CA ARG A 192 -12.73 -11.81 14.47
C ARG A 192 -13.77 -12.17 15.53
N PRO A 193 -14.28 -13.41 15.54
CA PRO A 193 -15.17 -13.86 16.60
C PRO A 193 -14.45 -13.87 17.96
N THR A 194 -15.20 -13.62 19.05
CA THR A 194 -14.63 -13.50 20.41
C THR A 194 -14.04 -14.79 20.96
N ASN A 195 -14.44 -15.94 20.40
CA ASN A 195 -13.86 -17.25 20.71
C ASN A 195 -12.38 -17.40 20.31
N THR A 196 -11.86 -16.48 19.48
CA THR A 196 -10.43 -16.46 19.08
C THR A 196 -9.53 -15.77 20.12
N TYR A 197 -10.11 -15.16 21.15
CA TYR A 197 -9.41 -14.45 22.21
C TYR A 197 -9.28 -15.29 23.48
N LYS A 198 -8.26 -15.00 24.30
CA LYS A 198 -8.05 -15.61 25.62
C LYS A 198 -9.27 -15.36 26.52
N ASP A 199 -9.67 -16.36 27.31
CA ASP A 199 -10.91 -16.31 28.10
C ASP A 199 -10.98 -15.09 29.04
N LYS A 200 -9.84 -14.66 29.60
CA LYS A 200 -9.77 -13.48 30.48
C LYS A 200 -10.14 -12.15 29.80
N ASP A 201 -9.92 -12.04 28.49
CA ASP A 201 -10.11 -10.79 27.73
C ASP A 201 -11.48 -10.77 27.02
N ARG A 202 -12.17 -11.93 26.96
CA ARG A 202 -13.44 -12.12 26.26
C ARG A 202 -14.57 -11.22 26.80
N PRO A 203 -14.83 -11.11 28.13
CA PRO A 203 -15.95 -10.31 28.63
C PRO A 203 -15.82 -8.81 28.30
N ALA A 204 -14.60 -8.28 28.37
CA ALA A 204 -14.34 -6.87 28.06
C ALA A 204 -14.51 -6.58 26.56
N LEU A 205 -14.10 -7.53 25.70
CA LEU A 205 -14.30 -7.44 24.26
C LEU A 205 -15.78 -7.53 23.89
N GLU A 206 -16.52 -8.50 24.45
CA GLU A 206 -17.96 -8.67 24.20
C GLU A 206 -18.75 -7.43 24.59
N LYS A 207 -18.46 -6.83 25.74
CA LYS A 207 -19.06 -5.56 26.15
C LYS A 207 -18.75 -4.42 25.17
N THR A 208 -17.53 -4.39 24.65
CA THR A 208 -17.11 -3.37 23.66
C THR A 208 -17.85 -3.56 22.34
N LEU A 209 -17.99 -4.80 21.87
CA LEU A 209 -18.72 -5.13 20.65
C LEU A 209 -20.22 -4.86 20.79
N ALA A 210 -20.81 -5.22 21.93
CA ALA A 210 -22.20 -4.88 22.24
C ALA A 210 -22.43 -3.36 22.16
N SER A 211 -21.51 -2.57 22.75
CA SER A 211 -21.61 -1.09 22.68
C SER A 211 -21.58 -0.58 21.23
N LEU A 212 -20.78 -1.19 20.34
CA LEU A 212 -20.80 -0.82 18.91
C LEU A 212 -22.14 -1.20 18.27
N GLN A 213 -22.64 -2.41 18.53
CA GLN A 213 -23.89 -2.89 17.96
C GLN A 213 -25.10 -2.07 18.42
N ASP A 214 -25.13 -1.66 19.70
CA ASP A 214 -26.20 -0.85 20.30
C ASP A 214 -26.33 0.53 19.63
N THR A 215 -25.26 1.03 19.00
CA THR A 215 -25.31 2.29 18.22
C THR A 215 -25.97 2.13 16.86
N GLY A 216 -26.15 0.91 16.36
CA GLY A 216 -26.66 0.61 15.02
C GLY A 216 -25.59 0.12 14.03
N VAL A 217 -24.32 -0.04 14.47
CA VAL A 217 -23.28 -0.65 13.63
C VAL A 217 -23.60 -2.13 13.38
N ARG A 218 -23.59 -2.54 12.11
CA ARG A 218 -23.71 -3.95 11.74
C ARG A 218 -22.38 -4.66 11.98
N LEU A 219 -22.34 -5.57 12.94
CA LEU A 219 -21.18 -6.41 13.19
C LEU A 219 -21.23 -7.70 12.38
N LEU A 220 -20.14 -8.00 11.68
CA LEU A 220 -19.90 -9.27 11.00
C LEU A 220 -18.67 -9.95 11.58
N PHE A 221 -18.78 -11.25 11.84
CA PHE A 221 -17.69 -12.04 12.39
C PHE A 221 -17.11 -12.97 11.32
N LYS A 222 -15.82 -12.84 11.04
CA LYS A 222 -15.12 -13.69 10.07
C LYS A 222 -13.84 -14.24 10.68
N ALA A 223 -13.74 -15.56 10.73
CA ALA A 223 -12.52 -16.23 11.15
C ALA A 223 -11.39 -15.98 10.12
N ASN A 224 -10.13 -16.04 10.57
CA ASN A 224 -8.95 -15.96 9.70
C ASN A 224 -8.77 -14.66 8.89
N ILE A 225 -9.49 -13.58 9.23
CA ILE A 225 -9.21 -12.26 8.65
C ILE A 225 -7.89 -11.69 9.18
N HIS A 226 -7.12 -11.09 8.30
CA HIS A 226 -5.80 -10.51 8.61
C HIS A 226 -5.56 -9.17 7.93
N GLN A 227 -6.19 -8.96 6.77
CA GLN A 227 -6.30 -7.68 6.09
C GLN A 227 -6.87 -6.62 7.03
N LYS A 228 -6.40 -5.39 6.88
CA LYS A 228 -6.83 -4.24 7.66
C LYS A 228 -7.10 -3.10 6.71
N PHE A 229 -8.37 -2.81 6.52
CA PHE A 229 -8.76 -1.77 5.61
C PHE A 229 -10.13 -1.19 5.97
N ALA A 230 -10.44 -0.04 5.41
CA ALA A 230 -11.78 0.47 5.36
C ALA A 230 -12.10 0.97 3.95
N VAL A 231 -13.36 0.86 3.58
CA VAL A 231 -13.90 1.41 2.34
C VAL A 231 -15.07 2.32 2.70
N ILE A 232 -15.03 3.56 2.23
CA ILE A 232 -16.07 4.57 2.43
C ILE A 232 -16.65 4.93 1.07
N ASP A 233 -17.98 4.86 0.96
CA ASP A 233 -18.78 5.18 -0.22
C ASP A 233 -18.30 4.50 -1.52
N GLN A 234 -17.72 3.30 -1.40
CA GLN A 234 -17.12 2.52 -2.52
C GLN A 234 -16.07 3.31 -3.32
N LYS A 235 -15.44 4.31 -2.70
CA LYS A 235 -14.51 5.23 -3.37
C LYS A 235 -13.24 5.43 -2.56
N ILE A 236 -13.36 5.81 -1.30
CA ILE A 236 -12.20 6.09 -0.43
C ILE A 236 -11.77 4.77 0.21
N VAL A 237 -10.50 4.43 0.03
CA VAL A 237 -9.90 3.20 0.56
C VAL A 237 -8.81 3.57 1.55
N TRP A 238 -8.90 3.03 2.75
CA TRP A 238 -7.83 3.02 3.72
C TRP A 238 -7.25 1.62 3.80
N TYR A 239 -6.00 1.40 3.42
CA TYR A 239 -5.41 0.06 3.34
C TYR A 239 -3.98 0.03 3.87
N GLY A 240 -3.66 -0.94 4.75
CA GLY A 240 -2.30 -1.10 5.25
C GLY A 240 -2.16 -1.98 6.49
N SER A 241 -1.14 -1.71 7.29
CA SER A 241 -0.82 -2.51 8.48
C SER A 241 -1.45 -1.98 9.76
N ILE A 242 -1.96 -0.74 9.78
CA ILE A 242 -2.61 -0.13 10.94
C ILE A 242 -3.97 -0.79 11.21
N ASN A 243 -4.27 -1.05 12.48
CA ASN A 243 -5.61 -1.47 12.90
C ASN A 243 -6.50 -0.25 13.16
N LEU A 244 -7.69 -0.22 12.57
CA LEU A 244 -8.63 0.90 12.68
C LEU A 244 -9.40 0.89 14.01
N LEU A 245 -9.67 -0.29 14.58
CA LEU A 245 -10.38 -0.45 15.87
C LEU A 245 -9.50 -0.99 17.01
N SER A 246 -8.18 -1.06 16.80
CA SER A 246 -7.23 -1.34 17.87
C SER A 246 -5.99 -0.47 17.80
N TYR A 247 -4.94 -0.86 18.53
CA TYR A 247 -3.61 -0.30 18.44
C TYR A 247 -2.68 -1.38 17.93
N GLY A 248 -1.69 -0.97 17.15
CA GLY A 248 -0.65 -1.86 16.68
C GLY A 248 0.74 -1.37 17.09
N SER A 249 1.75 -1.77 16.32
CA SER A 249 3.14 -1.43 16.59
C SER A 249 3.51 0.00 16.19
N ALA A 250 4.69 0.47 16.61
CA ALA A 250 5.18 1.81 16.28
C ALA A 250 5.54 1.99 14.80
N GLN A 251 5.72 0.91 14.03
CA GLN A 251 6.21 0.93 12.64
C GLN A 251 5.14 0.57 11.61
N GLU A 252 3.87 0.86 11.91
CA GLU A 252 2.77 0.60 10.99
C GLU A 252 2.50 1.78 10.06
N SER A 253 2.03 1.48 8.85
CA SER A 253 1.59 2.47 7.88
C SER A 253 0.22 2.10 7.30
N ILE A 254 -0.50 3.11 6.81
CA ILE A 254 -1.76 2.95 6.10
C ILE A 254 -1.81 3.95 4.95
N MET A 255 -2.36 3.54 3.83
CA MET A 255 -2.52 4.38 2.66
C MET A 255 -3.98 4.78 2.52
N ARG A 256 -4.23 6.04 2.20
CA ARG A 256 -5.53 6.54 1.74
C ARG A 256 -5.48 6.68 0.24
N LEU A 257 -6.40 6.02 -0.47
CA LEU A 257 -6.56 6.10 -1.92
C LEU A 257 -7.98 6.55 -2.26
N GLU A 258 -8.16 7.30 -3.34
CA GLU A 258 -9.47 7.47 -3.97
C GLU A 258 -9.55 6.64 -5.25
N SER A 259 -10.04 5.41 -5.13
CA SER A 259 -10.14 4.48 -6.26
C SER A 259 -11.33 3.53 -6.10
N PRO A 260 -12.39 3.71 -6.91
CA PRO A 260 -13.53 2.78 -6.94
C PRO A 260 -13.13 1.35 -7.34
N ASN A 261 -12.12 1.22 -8.22
CA ASN A 261 -11.63 -0.09 -8.66
C ASN A 261 -11.03 -0.89 -7.50
N ILE A 262 -10.17 -0.25 -6.70
CA ILE A 262 -9.54 -0.87 -5.53
C ILE A 262 -10.58 -1.13 -4.44
N ALA A 263 -11.51 -0.18 -4.23
CA ALA A 263 -12.62 -0.36 -3.29
C ALA A 263 -13.44 -1.60 -3.64
N GLN A 264 -13.81 -1.77 -4.91
CA GLN A 264 -14.58 -2.91 -5.36
C GLN A 264 -13.81 -4.22 -5.17
N GLU A 265 -12.53 -4.26 -5.53
CA GLU A 265 -11.68 -5.45 -5.36
C GLU A 265 -11.61 -5.89 -3.90
N LEU A 266 -11.37 -4.96 -2.98
CA LEU A 266 -11.30 -5.25 -1.54
C LEU A 266 -12.63 -5.77 -0.97
N LEU A 267 -13.76 -5.27 -1.48
CA LEU A 267 -15.08 -5.71 -1.01
C LEU A 267 -15.51 -7.07 -1.56
N LYS A 268 -14.98 -7.53 -2.71
CA LYS A 268 -15.30 -8.86 -3.27
C LYS A 268 -14.97 -9.98 -2.30
N ASP A 269 -13.83 -9.86 -1.60
CA ASP A 269 -13.33 -10.86 -0.65
C ASP A 269 -14.18 -11.00 0.61
N LEU A 270 -15.04 -10.03 0.91
CA LEU A 270 -15.90 -10.06 2.10
C LEU A 270 -17.11 -10.99 1.94
N GLY A 271 -17.43 -11.39 0.71
CA GLY A 271 -18.73 -11.99 0.37
C GLY A 271 -19.81 -10.91 0.37
N LYS A 272 -20.88 -11.09 -0.42
CA LYS A 272 -21.99 -10.13 -0.40
C LYS A 272 -22.55 -10.04 1.05
N PRO A 273 -22.71 -8.83 1.61
CA PRO A 273 -23.31 -8.64 2.93
C PRO A 273 -24.78 -9.08 2.98
#